data_AF-A0A816FNM6-F1
#
_entry.id   AF-A0A816FNM6-F1
#
_cell.length_a   1.000
_cell.length_b   1.000
_cell.length_c   1.000
_cell.angle_alpha   90.00
_cell.angle_beta   90.00
_cell.angle_gamma   90.00
#
_symmetry.space_group_name_H-M   'P 1'
#
loop_
_entity.id
_entity.type
_entity.pdbx_description
1 polymer ?
#
loop_
_entity_poly.entity_id
_entity_poly.type
_entity_poly.pdbx_seq_one_letter_code
_entity_poly.pdbx_strand_id
1 'polypeptide(L)'
;SIERVDFGERKEEKGFCYVTIENKDKTHFQFIKTPTRPFIQIEVQLKDLESQTDQMIKEIAKYNISGAILKIIYYLPPEKKDRIDIAAIQQACSAAWYIVGIIPIRTHATREGRLSLKVDMDLEKLLDCYFTTKPEYRNDKTRLIKKALMLEHDSQLFDNDNC
;
A
#
# COMPACT_ATOMS: atom_id res chain seq x y z
N SER A 1 24.65 -18.66 -0.19
CA SER A 1 24.15 -18.84 -1.58
C SER A 1 25.11 -18.18 -2.54
N ILE A 2 25.25 -18.72 -3.76
CA ILE A 2 26.12 -18.16 -4.80
C ILE A 2 25.45 -17.01 -5.57
N GLU A 3 24.11 -17.00 -5.59
CA GLU A 3 23.28 -16.01 -6.27
C GLU A 3 22.05 -15.61 -5.43
N ARG A 4 21.37 -14.55 -5.87
CA ARG A 4 20.10 -14.09 -5.27
C ARG A 4 18.92 -14.90 -5.77
N VAL A 5 18.08 -15.37 -4.83
CA VAL A 5 16.83 -16.08 -5.16
C VAL A 5 15.64 -15.13 -5.18
N ASP A 6 15.63 -14.11 -4.33
CA ASP A 6 14.52 -13.16 -4.20
C ASP A 6 14.96 -11.72 -3.90
N PHE A 7 13.98 -10.81 -3.79
CA PHE A 7 14.20 -9.40 -3.49
C PHE A 7 14.56 -9.10 -2.02
N GLY A 8 14.35 -10.04 -1.10
CA GLY A 8 14.85 -9.95 0.28
C GLY A 8 16.37 -9.92 0.30
N GLU A 9 16.99 -10.72 -0.56
CA GLU A 9 18.44 -10.86 -0.70
C GLU A 9 19.11 -9.74 -1.54
N ARG A 10 18.36 -8.78 -2.06
CA ARG A 10 18.86 -7.76 -3.03
C ARG A 10 20.03 -6.92 -2.51
N LYS A 11 20.10 -6.71 -1.19
CA LYS A 11 21.17 -5.94 -0.52
C LYS A 11 22.29 -6.81 0.02
N GLU A 12 22.16 -8.13 -0.10
CA GLU A 12 23.15 -9.07 0.43
C GLU A 12 24.29 -9.26 -0.56
N GLU A 13 25.50 -9.40 -0.01
CA GLU A 13 26.66 -9.85 -0.76
C GLU A 13 26.60 -11.37 -0.89
N LYS A 14 26.76 -11.88 -2.11
CA LYS A 14 26.86 -13.32 -2.35
C LYS A 14 28.30 -13.67 -2.64
N GLY A 15 28.63 -14.91 -2.30
CA GLY A 15 29.99 -15.38 -2.36
C GLY A 15 30.15 -16.69 -1.61
N PHE A 16 31.41 -17.06 -1.41
CA PHE A 16 31.79 -18.23 -0.66
C PHE A 16 32.97 -17.91 0.24
N CYS A 17 33.20 -18.80 1.19
CA CYS A 17 34.27 -18.69 2.16
C CYS A 17 35.45 -19.54 1.69
N TYR A 18 36.57 -18.91 1.38
CA TYR A 18 37.83 -19.60 1.17
C TYR A 18 38.52 -19.76 2.52
N VAL A 19 38.69 -21.01 2.95
CA VAL A 19 39.24 -21.35 4.26
C VAL A 19 40.50 -22.17 4.08
N THR A 20 41.57 -21.72 4.71
CA THR A 20 42.85 -22.43 4.76
C THR A 20 43.10 -22.86 6.20
N ILE A 21 43.19 -24.17 6.42
CA ILE A 21 43.50 -24.75 7.73
C ILE A 21 44.95 -25.20 7.67
N GLU A 22 45.83 -24.51 8.41
CA GLU A 22 47.25 -24.86 8.44
C GLU A 22 47.53 -25.98 9.47
N ASN A 23 46.90 -25.88 10.65
CA ASN A 23 46.95 -26.87 11.72
C ASN A 23 45.76 -26.66 12.68
N LYS A 24 45.65 -27.49 13.73
CA LYS A 24 44.48 -27.55 14.63
C LYS A 24 44.08 -26.19 15.22
N ASP A 25 45.04 -25.30 15.45
CA ASP A 25 44.84 -24.02 16.13
C ASP A 25 45.07 -22.79 15.22
N LYS A 26 45.33 -22.98 13.91
CA LYS A 26 45.54 -21.89 12.96
C LYS A 26 44.73 -22.09 11.68
N THR A 27 43.73 -21.23 11.52
CA THR A 27 42.84 -21.20 10.35
C THR A 27 42.73 -19.77 9.83
N HIS A 28 42.83 -19.62 8.51
CA HIS A 28 42.60 -18.37 7.80
C HIS A 28 41.30 -18.46 7.01
N PHE A 29 40.53 -17.37 7.03
CA PHE A 29 39.26 -17.26 6.33
C PHE A 29 39.23 -16.00 5.48
N GLN A 30 38.74 -16.12 4.25
CA GLN A 30 38.47 -15.00 3.37
C GLN A 30 37.11 -15.19 2.69
N PHE A 31 36.28 -14.15 2.71
CA PHE A 31 35.04 -14.14 1.93
C PHE A 31 35.31 -13.64 0.51
N ILE A 32 35.05 -14.48 -0.48
CA ILE A 32 35.22 -14.16 -1.90
C ILE A 32 33.84 -13.91 -2.50
N LYS A 33 33.60 -12.68 -2.95
CA LYS A 33 32.35 -12.27 -3.58
C LYS A 33 32.22 -12.88 -4.97
N THR A 34 31.02 -13.32 -5.32
CA THR A 34 30.69 -13.79 -6.67
C THR A 34 30.01 -12.69 -7.48
N PRO A 35 30.19 -12.66 -8.81
CA PRO A 35 29.36 -11.83 -9.66
C PRO A 35 27.91 -12.26 -9.47
N THR A 36 27.01 -11.28 -9.29
CA THR A 36 25.59 -11.54 -9.07
C THR A 36 24.75 -10.67 -9.97
N ARG A 37 23.63 -11.21 -10.44
CA ARG A 37 22.64 -10.43 -11.17
C ARG A 37 22.08 -9.33 -10.26
N PRO A 38 21.99 -8.07 -10.74
CA PRO A 38 21.41 -7.00 -9.95
C PRO A 38 19.90 -7.19 -9.79
N PHE A 39 19.42 -7.05 -8.56
CA PHE A 39 18.00 -6.96 -8.23
C PHE A 39 17.70 -5.51 -7.84
N ILE A 40 16.95 -4.80 -8.66
CA ILE A 40 16.68 -3.37 -8.49
C ILE A 40 15.21 -3.17 -8.16
N GLN A 41 14.96 -2.56 -6.99
CA GLN A 41 13.63 -2.10 -6.62
C GLN A 41 13.59 -0.58 -6.78
N ILE A 42 12.71 -0.10 -7.65
CA ILE A 42 12.48 1.33 -7.88
C ILE A 42 11.17 1.71 -7.21
N GLU A 43 11.23 2.71 -6.34
CA GLU A 43 10.07 3.26 -5.64
C GLU A 43 9.82 4.69 -6.11
N VAL A 44 8.64 4.93 -6.69
CA VAL A 44 8.28 6.21 -7.30
C VAL A 44 7.13 6.86 -6.55
N GLN A 45 7.34 8.06 -6.01
CA GLN A 45 6.28 8.88 -5.43
C GLN A 45 5.69 9.77 -6.52
N LEU A 46 4.47 9.49 -6.97
CA LEU A 46 3.84 10.26 -8.04
C LEU A 46 3.27 11.57 -7.48
N LYS A 47 3.48 12.65 -8.23
CA LYS A 47 2.95 13.99 -7.95
C LYS A 47 1.74 14.28 -8.84
N ASP A 48 0.84 15.11 -8.33
CA ASP A 48 -0.47 15.39 -8.94
C ASP A 48 -0.44 16.23 -10.22
N LEU A 49 0.57 17.08 -10.39
CA LEU A 49 0.62 18.09 -11.46
C LEU A 49 1.35 17.62 -12.71
N GLU A 50 1.94 16.42 -12.68
CA GLU A 50 2.77 15.88 -13.75
C GLU A 50 2.18 14.58 -14.30
N SER A 51 2.53 14.24 -15.55
CA SER A 51 2.19 12.95 -16.16
C SER A 51 2.75 11.80 -15.33
N GLN A 52 1.91 10.82 -14.98
CA GLN A 52 2.31 9.67 -14.16
C GLN A 52 3.36 8.82 -14.89
N THR A 53 3.17 8.58 -16.19
CA THR A 53 4.10 7.81 -17.01
C THR A 53 5.47 8.50 -17.12
N ASP A 54 5.51 9.81 -17.34
CA ASP A 54 6.77 10.52 -17.53
C ASP A 54 7.59 10.58 -16.23
N GLN A 55 6.92 10.77 -15.09
CA GLN A 55 7.55 10.69 -13.77
C GLN A 55 8.21 9.32 -13.54
N MET A 56 7.51 8.25 -13.91
CA MET A 56 8.04 6.88 -13.79
C MET A 56 9.25 6.66 -14.69
N ILE A 57 9.17 7.04 -15.96
CA ILE A 57 10.29 6.91 -16.92
C ILE A 57 11.51 7.71 -16.42
N LYS A 58 11.28 8.93 -15.94
CA LYS A 58 12.33 9.78 -15.38
C LYS A 58 12.99 9.17 -14.16
N GLU A 59 12.21 8.51 -13.29
CA GLU A 59 12.77 7.83 -12.13
C GLU A 59 13.56 6.58 -12.52
N ILE A 60 13.03 5.78 -13.45
CA ILE A 60 13.70 4.58 -13.99
C ILE A 60 15.06 4.93 -14.60
N ALA A 61 15.15 6.05 -15.33
CA ALA A 61 16.38 6.51 -15.98
C ALA A 61 17.54 6.81 -15.01
N LYS A 62 17.28 6.95 -13.70
CA LYS A 62 18.34 7.16 -12.69
C LYS A 62 19.11 5.88 -12.35
N TYR A 63 18.60 4.71 -12.73
CA TYR A 63 19.15 3.42 -12.37
C TYR A 63 19.79 2.74 -13.57
N ASN A 64 20.92 2.07 -13.35
CA ASN A 64 21.47 1.15 -14.35
C ASN A 64 20.71 -0.18 -14.32
N ILE A 65 19.70 -0.31 -15.18
CA ILE A 65 18.82 -1.49 -15.23
C ILE A 65 19.33 -2.60 -16.15
N SER A 66 20.46 -2.42 -16.83
CA SER A 66 20.96 -3.37 -17.82
C SER A 66 21.18 -4.77 -17.21
N GLY A 67 20.48 -5.78 -17.73
CA GLY A 67 20.56 -7.16 -17.23
C GLY A 67 20.01 -7.38 -15.82
N ALA A 68 19.31 -6.40 -15.24
CA ALA A 68 18.76 -6.46 -13.89
C ALA A 68 17.40 -7.17 -13.85
N ILE A 69 17.10 -7.76 -12.70
CA ILE A 69 15.73 -8.13 -12.33
C ILE A 69 15.11 -6.93 -11.63
N LEU A 70 14.04 -6.40 -12.22
CA LEU A 70 13.43 -5.13 -11.85
C LEU A 70 12.09 -5.33 -11.15
N LYS A 71 11.87 -4.60 -10.06
CA LYS A 71 10.58 -4.47 -9.40
C LYS A 71 10.26 -3.00 -9.25
N ILE A 72 9.17 -2.55 -9.85
CA ILE A 72 8.75 -1.15 -9.79
C ILE A 72 7.54 -1.05 -8.87
N ILE A 73 7.62 -0.15 -7.91
CA ILE A 73 6.56 0.18 -6.98
C ILE A 73 6.30 1.67 -7.11
N TYR A 74 5.05 2.08 -7.24
CA TYR A 74 4.72 3.49 -7.32
C TYR A 74 3.53 3.83 -6.44
N TYR A 75 3.59 5.01 -5.85
CA TYR A 75 2.62 5.50 -4.89
C TYR A 75 1.71 6.51 -5.59
N LEU A 76 0.42 6.19 -5.65
CA LEU A 76 -0.60 7.05 -6.23
C LEU A 76 -1.09 8.04 -5.17
N PRO A 77 -1.25 9.33 -5.52
CA PRO A 77 -1.95 10.30 -4.69
C PRO A 77 -3.38 9.84 -4.38
N PRO A 78 -3.94 10.23 -3.21
CA PRO A 78 -5.31 9.88 -2.85
C PRO A 78 -6.29 10.39 -3.90
N GLU A 79 -7.34 9.62 -4.15
CA GLU A 79 -8.45 9.96 -5.06
C GLU A 79 -8.08 10.11 -6.56
N LYS A 80 -6.83 9.88 -6.95
CA LYS A 80 -6.43 9.87 -8.36
C LYS A 80 -6.67 8.52 -9.02
N LYS A 81 -7.13 8.59 -10.27
CA LYS A 81 -7.15 7.42 -11.17
C LYS A 81 -5.72 7.12 -11.63
N ASP A 82 -5.43 5.84 -11.70
CA ASP A 82 -4.23 5.31 -12.31
C ASP A 82 -4.35 5.44 -13.84
N ARG A 83 -3.43 6.18 -14.45
CA ARG A 83 -3.37 6.48 -15.88
C ARG A 83 -2.00 6.14 -16.47
N ILE A 84 -1.24 5.27 -15.81
CA ILE A 84 0.08 4.86 -16.28
C ILE A 84 -0.04 4.04 -17.55
N ASP A 85 0.76 4.40 -18.55
CA ASP A 85 0.95 3.60 -19.75
C ASP A 85 1.99 2.50 -19.48
N ILE A 86 1.51 1.30 -19.19
CA ILE A 86 2.34 0.14 -18.88
C ILE A 86 3.25 -0.22 -20.07
N ALA A 87 2.80 -0.05 -21.31
CA ALA A 87 3.58 -0.40 -22.49
C ALA A 87 4.78 0.54 -22.64
N ALA A 88 4.57 1.85 -22.43
CA ALA A 88 5.66 2.83 -22.42
C ALA A 88 6.69 2.53 -21.31
N ILE A 89 6.24 2.14 -20.11
CA ILE A 89 7.15 1.75 -19.02
C ILE A 89 7.94 0.48 -19.36
N GLN A 90 7.30 -0.53 -19.92
CA GLN A 90 7.97 -1.76 -20.36
C GLN A 90 9.02 -1.47 -21.44
N GLN A 91 8.72 -0.59 -22.39
CA GLN A 91 9.67 -0.16 -23.41
C GLN A 91 10.89 0.56 -22.81
N ALA A 92 10.66 1.47 -21.86
CA ALA A 92 11.73 2.14 -21.11
C ALA A 92 12.61 1.15 -20.31
N CYS A 93 12.05 -0.01 -19.94
CA CYS A 93 12.73 -1.07 -19.21
C CYS A 93 13.33 -2.16 -20.10
N SER A 94 13.40 -1.97 -21.43
CA SER A 94 13.85 -2.98 -22.39
C SER A 94 15.28 -3.52 -22.17
N ALA A 95 16.16 -2.73 -21.53
CA ALA A 95 17.50 -3.18 -21.15
C ALA A 95 17.53 -4.12 -19.94
N ALA A 96 16.44 -4.20 -19.16
CA ALA A 96 16.33 -5.09 -18.02
C ALA A 96 16.24 -6.56 -18.47
N TRP A 97 16.75 -7.47 -17.65
CA TRP A 97 16.62 -8.90 -17.90
C TRP A 97 15.18 -9.37 -17.71
N TYR A 98 14.54 -8.90 -16.64
CA TYR A 98 13.18 -9.30 -16.30
C TYR A 98 12.49 -8.26 -15.42
N ILE A 99 11.19 -8.04 -15.64
CA ILE A 99 10.35 -7.17 -14.80
C ILE A 99 9.43 -8.09 -13.98
N VAL A 100 9.63 -8.11 -12.66
CA VAL A 100 8.81 -8.90 -11.73
C VAL A 100 7.40 -8.32 -11.64
N GLY A 101 7.27 -7.00 -11.65
CA GLY A 101 5.99 -6.33 -11.60
C GLY A 101 6.10 -4.81 -11.51
N ILE A 102 5.02 -4.16 -11.93
CA ILE A 102 4.80 -2.72 -11.84
C ILE A 102 3.58 -2.54 -10.92
N ILE A 103 3.84 -2.26 -9.64
CA ILE A 103 2.86 -2.43 -8.55
C ILE A 103 2.38 -1.06 -8.04
N PRO A 104 1.09 -0.71 -8.20
CA PRO A 104 0.51 0.47 -7.59
C PRO A 104 0.33 0.28 -6.08
N ILE A 105 0.74 1.28 -5.30
CA ILE A 105 0.35 1.45 -3.90
C ILE A 105 -0.60 2.63 -3.83
N ARG A 106 -1.83 2.37 -3.37
CA ARG A 106 -2.84 3.39 -3.14
C ARG A 106 -2.88 3.71 -1.66
N THR A 107 -2.50 4.93 -1.30
CA THR A 107 -2.80 5.47 0.02
C THR A 107 -4.29 5.70 0.07
N HIS A 108 -5.02 4.78 0.72
CA HIS A 108 -6.42 5.00 1.02
C HIS A 108 -6.52 6.28 1.87
N ALA A 109 -7.27 7.27 1.38
CA ALA A 109 -7.79 8.31 2.26
C ALA A 109 -8.42 7.61 3.45
N THR A 110 -8.07 8.06 4.65
CA THR A 110 -8.51 7.51 5.93
C THR A 110 -9.94 7.04 5.80
N ARG A 111 -10.18 5.72 5.86
CA ARG A 111 -11.54 5.17 5.84
C ARG A 111 -12.30 5.93 6.92
N GLU A 112 -13.31 6.73 6.55
CA GLU A 112 -14.33 7.16 7.51
C GLU A 112 -14.73 5.90 8.26
N GLY A 113 -14.51 5.90 9.58
CA GLY A 113 -14.52 4.68 10.39
C GLY A 113 -15.75 3.85 10.08
N ARG A 114 -15.56 2.56 9.79
CA ARG A 114 -16.71 1.64 9.72
C ARG A 114 -17.40 1.70 11.07
N LEU A 115 -18.63 2.20 11.08
CA LEU A 115 -19.52 2.11 12.23
C LEU A 115 -19.64 0.63 12.60
N SER A 116 -19.11 0.25 13.76
CA SER A 116 -19.28 -1.09 14.30
C SER A 116 -20.69 -1.19 14.90
N LEU A 117 -21.69 -1.29 14.03
CA LEU A 117 -23.08 -1.43 14.45
C LEU A 117 -23.32 -2.88 14.89
N LYS A 118 -23.77 -3.07 16.14
CA LYS A 118 -24.32 -4.34 16.62
C LYS A 118 -25.82 -4.27 16.44
N VAL A 119 -26.43 -5.38 16.02
CA VAL A 119 -27.89 -5.50 15.78
C VAL A 119 -28.69 -5.25 17.07
N ASP A 120 -28.09 -5.48 18.22
CA ASP A 120 -28.70 -5.32 19.56
C ASP A 120 -28.52 -3.90 20.15
N MET A 121 -28.21 -2.91 19.31
CA MET A 121 -28.12 -1.51 19.77
C MET A 121 -29.46 -0.80 19.67
N ASP A 122 -29.79 -0.10 20.74
CA ASP A 122 -30.94 0.79 20.82
C ASP A 122 -30.87 1.93 19.79
N LEU A 123 -32.03 2.40 19.31
CA LEU A 123 -32.14 3.38 18.24
C LEU A 123 -31.36 4.67 18.56
N GLU A 124 -31.45 5.13 19.82
CA GLU A 124 -30.73 6.31 20.28
C GLU A 124 -29.22 6.15 20.10
N LYS A 125 -28.65 4.99 20.48
CA LYS A 125 -27.22 4.69 20.36
C LYS A 125 -26.77 4.56 18.91
N LEU A 126 -27.63 3.99 18.05
CA LEU A 126 -27.39 3.89 16.61
C LEU A 126 -27.30 5.28 15.96
N LEU A 127 -28.27 6.15 16.26
CA LEU A 127 -28.28 7.52 15.75
C LEU A 127 -27.12 8.35 16.32
N ASP A 128 -26.77 8.16 17.59
CA ASP A 128 -25.63 8.81 18.22
C ASP A 128 -24.31 8.48 17.50
N CYS A 129 -24.08 7.18 17.25
CA CYS A 129 -22.92 6.71 16.51
C CYS A 129 -22.89 7.25 15.07
N TYR A 130 -24.03 7.23 14.37
CA TYR A 130 -24.18 7.74 13.01
C TYR A 130 -23.81 9.24 12.92
N PHE A 131 -24.42 10.09 13.76
CA PHE A 131 -24.17 11.54 13.75
C PHE A 131 -22.77 11.93 14.24
N THR A 132 -22.13 11.10 15.06
CA THR A 132 -20.73 11.32 15.47
C THR A 132 -19.76 11.17 14.30
N THR A 133 -20.09 10.33 13.33
CA THR A 133 -19.29 10.08 12.13
C THR A 133 -19.47 11.16 11.06
N LYS A 134 -20.55 11.95 11.12
CA LYS A 134 -20.90 12.98 10.14
C LYS A 134 -20.73 14.39 10.73
N PRO A 135 -19.63 15.11 10.41
CA PRO A 135 -19.33 16.40 11.02
C PRO A 135 -20.40 17.48 10.72
N GLU A 136 -21.11 17.36 9.60
CA GLU A 136 -22.21 18.25 9.18
C GLU A 136 -23.39 18.28 10.17
N TYR A 137 -23.61 17.22 10.96
CA TYR A 137 -24.74 17.13 11.90
C TYR A 137 -24.35 17.37 13.36
N ARG A 138 -23.09 17.73 13.66
CA ARG A 138 -22.64 17.90 15.06
C ARG A 138 -23.46 18.92 15.85
N ASN A 139 -23.81 20.03 15.23
CA ASN A 139 -24.56 21.11 15.88
C ASN A 139 -26.03 20.75 16.13
N ASP A 140 -26.58 19.85 15.31
CA ASP A 140 -27.99 19.46 15.34
C ASP A 140 -28.22 18.05 15.91
N LYS A 141 -27.15 17.33 16.26
CA LYS A 141 -27.17 15.92 16.70
C LYS A 141 -28.26 15.65 17.73
N THR A 142 -28.24 16.37 18.85
CA THR A 142 -29.20 16.18 19.95
C THR A 142 -30.63 16.48 19.53
N ARG A 143 -30.83 17.49 18.66
CA ARG A 143 -32.14 17.88 18.15
C ARG A 143 -32.72 16.81 17.22
N LEU A 144 -31.89 16.24 16.34
CA LEU A 144 -32.28 15.21 15.39
C LEU A 144 -32.60 13.88 16.08
N ILE A 145 -31.77 13.46 17.05
CA ILE A 145 -32.02 12.26 17.85
C ILE A 145 -33.35 12.38 18.60
N LYS A 146 -33.58 13.52 19.28
CA LYS A 146 -34.82 13.75 20.01
C LYS A 146 -36.06 13.69 19.12
N LYS A 147 -36.00 14.28 17.93
CA LYS A 147 -37.11 14.24 16.96
C LYS A 147 -37.36 12.82 16.44
N ALA A 148 -36.31 12.05 16.18
CA ALA A 148 -36.45 10.67 15.72
C ALA A 148 -37.12 9.79 16.78
N LEU A 149 -36.75 9.93 18.06
CA LEU A 149 -37.38 9.21 19.18
C LEU A 149 -38.85 9.59 19.38
N MET A 150 -39.19 10.87 19.19
CA MET A 150 -40.60 11.31 19.23
C MET A 150 -41.43 10.65 18.12
N LEU A 151 -40.90 10.61 16.89
CA LEU A 151 -41.59 9.97 15.76
C LEU A 151 -41.75 8.46 15.95
N GLU A 152 -40.76 7.78 16.54
CA GLU A 152 -40.85 6.36 16.86
C GLU A 152 -41.95 6.09 17.89
N HIS A 153 -41.98 6.89 18.97
CA HIS A 153 -43.02 6.80 19.99
C HIS A 153 -44.42 7.06 19.41
N ASP A 154 -44.56 8.10 18.59
CA ASP A 154 -45.83 8.42 17.92
C ASP A 154 -46.27 7.27 17.01
N SER A 155 -45.36 6.69 16.21
CA SER A 155 -45.64 5.52 15.35
C SER A 155 -46.12 4.31 16.16
N GLN A 156 -45.49 4.03 17.31
CA GLN A 156 -45.89 2.92 18.18
C GLN A 156 -47.29 3.14 18.77
N LEU A 157 -47.67 4.38 19.07
CA LEU A 157 -49.02 4.70 19.52
C LEU A 157 -50.06 4.47 18.41
N PHE A 158 -49.77 4.90 17.18
CA PHE A 158 -50.67 4.68 16.04
C PHE A 158 -50.87 3.20 15.69
N ASP A 159 -49.85 2.37 15.88
CA ASP A 159 -49.95 0.92 15.66
C ASP A 159 -50.73 0.21 16.78
N ASN A 160 -50.64 0.71 18.02
CA ASN A 160 -51.39 0.16 19.16
C ASN A 160 -52.87 0.58 19.17
N ASP A 161 -53.21 1.75 18.63
CA ASP A 161 -54.59 2.24 18.54
C ASP A 161 -55.40 1.59 17.37
N ASN A 162 -54.72 0.86 16.48
CA ASN A 162 -55.34 0.13 15.35
C ASN A 162 -55.48 -1.38 15.60
N CYS A 163 -55.35 -1.85 16.84
CA CYS A 163 -55.49 -3.25 17.23
C CYS A 163 -56.71 -3.50 18.13
#